data_AF-A0A024H2S4-F1
#
_entry.id   AF-A0A024H2S4-F1
#
_cell.length_a   1.000
_cell.length_b   1.000
_cell.length_c   1.000
_cell.angle_alpha   90.00
_cell.angle_beta   90.00
_cell.angle_gamma   90.00
#
_symmetry.space_group_name_H-M   'P 1'
#
loop_
_entity.id
_entity.type
_entity.pdbx_description
1 polymer ?
#
loop_
_entity_poly.entity_id
_entity_poly.type
_entity_poly.pdbx_seq_one_letter_code
_entity_poly.pdbx_strand_id
1 'polypeptide(L)'
;MVSRDRFVSKPHLIVTFHGCELVDHLDPDDADYEKAVEPVLRSTDPLRPAFDYSTLRPLIRDYPVTWSNCGEDAEVVLTPESFRPNVPWMSDQDDYVIVAKDPQASSVMVSWVLTEDSNDAVTSGELRVPTGELIDAANLFKTVFLKEE
;
A
#
# COMPACT_ATOMS: atom_id res chain seq x y z
N MET A 1 -9.08 22.19 11.38
CA MET A 1 -9.59 21.79 12.71
C MET A 1 -9.85 20.29 12.64
N VAL A 2 -8.97 19.47 13.23
CA VAL A 2 -9.10 18.00 13.17
C VAL A 2 -10.14 17.59 14.19
N SER A 3 -11.26 17.03 13.74
CA SER A 3 -12.35 16.57 14.61
C SER A 3 -11.90 15.34 15.39
N ARG A 4 -11.33 15.55 16.59
CA ARG A 4 -11.10 14.49 17.56
C ARG A 4 -12.47 14.07 18.13
N ASP A 5 -12.69 12.78 18.34
CA ASP A 5 -13.87 12.19 19.00
C ASP A 5 -15.18 12.05 18.19
N ARG A 6 -15.14 12.00 16.86
CA ARG A 6 -16.34 11.77 16.02
C ARG A 6 -16.40 10.34 15.44
N PHE A 7 -17.60 9.75 15.47
CA PHE A 7 -17.92 8.54 14.72
C PHE A 7 -18.16 8.87 13.25
N VAL A 8 -17.51 8.14 12.35
CA VAL A 8 -17.64 8.33 10.90
C VAL A 8 -18.29 7.09 10.29
N SER A 9 -19.46 7.27 9.67
CA SER A 9 -20.18 6.19 8.97
C SER A 9 -19.87 6.23 7.48
N LYS A 10 -19.60 5.07 6.89
CA LYS A 10 -19.28 4.93 5.46
C LYS A 10 -18.24 5.96 4.98
N PRO A 11 -17.08 6.04 5.65
CA PRO A 11 -15.99 6.90 5.18
C PRO A 11 -15.51 6.47 3.80
N HIS A 12 -15.10 7.47 3.02
CA HIS A 12 -14.24 7.28 1.87
C HIS A 12 -12.95 8.06 2.14
N LEU A 13 -11.88 7.33 2.46
CA LEU A 13 -10.59 7.90 2.84
C LEU A 13 -9.56 7.58 1.76
N ILE A 14 -9.01 8.62 1.15
CA ILE A 14 -7.92 8.53 0.19
C ILE A 14 -6.64 8.94 0.93
N VAL A 15 -5.61 8.11 0.86
CA VAL A 15 -4.29 8.35 1.43
C VAL A 15 -3.27 8.31 0.30
N THR A 16 -2.54 9.40 0.11
CA THR A 16 -1.56 9.56 -0.96
C THR A 16 -0.16 9.66 -0.36
N PHE A 17 0.70 8.72 -0.70
CA PHE A 17 2.11 8.66 -0.34
C PHE A 17 2.94 9.26 -1.48
N HIS A 18 3.55 10.42 -1.22
CA HIS A 18 4.25 11.15 -2.27
C HIS A 18 5.64 10.60 -2.52
N GLY A 19 6.01 10.41 -3.80
CA GLY A 19 7.30 9.85 -4.19
C GLY A 19 7.47 8.39 -3.76
N CYS A 20 6.37 7.65 -3.71
CA CYS A 20 6.32 6.24 -3.33
C CYS A 20 5.74 5.39 -4.46
N GLU A 21 6.00 4.09 -4.37
CA GLU A 21 5.32 3.07 -5.16
C GLU A 21 4.73 1.99 -4.25
N LEU A 22 3.61 1.42 -4.68
CA LEU A 22 2.93 0.30 -4.05
C LEU A 22 3.21 -0.96 -4.85
N VAL A 23 3.60 -2.01 -4.16
CA VAL A 23 3.81 -3.35 -4.69
C VAL A 23 2.86 -4.31 -3.97
N ASP A 24 2.26 -5.24 -4.68
CA ASP A 24 1.40 -6.26 -4.07
C ASP A 24 2.21 -7.10 -3.07
N HIS A 25 1.63 -7.36 -1.91
CA HIS A 25 2.27 -8.23 -0.94
C HIS A 25 2.16 -9.69 -1.40
N LEU A 26 3.33 -10.32 -1.58
CA LEU A 26 3.44 -11.76 -1.83
C LEU A 26 3.93 -12.44 -0.56
N ASP A 27 3.28 -13.56 -0.22
CA ASP A 27 3.77 -14.39 0.89
C ASP A 27 5.14 -14.97 0.48
N PRO A 28 6.16 -14.93 1.35
CA PRO A 28 7.42 -15.62 1.11
C PRO A 28 7.24 -17.09 0.71
N ASP A 29 6.21 -17.77 1.25
CA ASP A 29 5.93 -19.18 0.94
C ASP A 29 5.33 -19.38 -0.47
N ASP A 30 4.78 -18.32 -1.09
CA ASP A 30 4.22 -18.31 -2.45
C ASP A 30 5.22 -17.79 -3.51
N ALA A 31 6.45 -17.44 -3.10
CA ALA A 31 7.45 -16.88 -4.00
C ALA A 31 7.97 -17.93 -5.01
N ASP A 32 7.74 -17.72 -6.30
CA ASP A 32 8.29 -18.53 -7.38
C ASP A 32 9.76 -18.14 -7.64
N TYR A 33 10.69 -18.86 -7.02
CA TYR A 33 12.13 -18.62 -7.08
C TYR A 33 12.71 -18.68 -8.50
N GLU A 34 12.09 -19.45 -9.40
CA GLU A 34 12.52 -19.54 -10.81
C GLU A 34 12.27 -18.21 -11.56
N LYS A 35 11.36 -17.36 -11.07
CA LYS A 35 11.13 -16.00 -11.60
C LYS A 35 12.04 -14.94 -11.00
N ALA A 36 12.66 -15.19 -9.84
CA ALA A 36 13.55 -14.22 -9.19
C ALA A 36 14.90 -14.02 -9.92
N VAL A 37 15.23 -14.92 -10.85
CA VAL A 37 16.43 -14.86 -11.72
C VAL A 37 16.16 -14.24 -13.09
N GLU A 38 14.91 -13.98 -13.47
CA GLU A 38 14.64 -13.24 -14.69
C GLU A 38 14.90 -11.75 -14.44
N PRO A 39 15.74 -11.07 -15.27
CA PRO A 39 15.94 -9.64 -15.15
C PRO A 39 14.57 -8.97 -15.19
N VAL A 40 14.28 -8.09 -14.23
CA VAL A 40 13.06 -7.28 -14.21
C VAL A 40 13.03 -6.47 -15.50
N LEU A 41 12.41 -7.03 -16.54
CA LEU A 41 12.17 -6.36 -17.80
C LEU A 41 11.11 -5.31 -17.49
N ARG A 42 11.55 -4.05 -17.37
CA ARG A 42 10.65 -2.90 -17.33
C ARG A 42 9.68 -3.04 -18.50
N SER A 43 8.42 -3.33 -18.20
CA SER A 43 7.38 -3.50 -19.20
C SER A 43 7.15 -2.15 -19.89
N THR A 44 7.86 -1.94 -21.00
CA THR A 44 7.61 -0.86 -21.94
C THR A 44 6.80 -1.45 -23.09
N ASP A 45 5.55 -1.83 -22.84
CA ASP A 45 4.60 -2.12 -23.91
C ASP A 45 3.14 -1.90 -23.45
N PRO A 46 2.35 -1.00 -24.08
CA PRO A 46 1.01 -0.64 -23.62
C PRO A 46 -0.10 -1.68 -23.91
N LEU A 47 0.20 -2.86 -24.47
CA LEU A 47 -0.83 -3.73 -25.07
C LEU A 47 -0.73 -5.24 -24.77
N ARG A 48 -0.15 -5.68 -23.63
CA ARG A 48 -0.25 -7.08 -23.20
C ARG A 48 -0.77 -7.23 -21.75
N PRO A 49 -1.83 -8.02 -21.51
CA PRO A 49 -2.21 -8.42 -20.17
C PRO A 49 -1.39 -9.66 -19.79
N ALA A 50 -0.26 -9.47 -19.13
CA ALA A 50 0.40 -10.55 -18.41
C ALA A 50 -0.28 -10.68 -17.04
N PHE A 51 -1.53 -11.14 -17.01
CA PHE A 51 -2.16 -11.57 -15.76
C PHE A 51 -1.62 -12.95 -15.42
N ASP A 52 -0.69 -13.00 -14.47
CA ASP A 52 -0.31 -14.23 -13.81
C ASP A 52 -1.42 -14.59 -12.81
N TYR A 53 -2.25 -15.58 -13.14
CA TYR A 53 -3.42 -15.93 -12.34
C TYR A 53 -3.05 -16.64 -11.03
N SER A 54 -1.81 -17.10 -10.86
CA SER A 54 -1.36 -17.78 -9.63
C SER A 54 -1.02 -16.82 -8.49
N THR A 55 -0.86 -15.52 -8.77
CA THR A 55 -0.65 -14.49 -7.73
C THR A 55 -1.95 -13.81 -7.30
N LEU A 56 -3.08 -14.18 -7.91
CA LEU A 56 -4.39 -13.63 -7.57
C LEU A 56 -4.84 -14.18 -6.22
N ARG A 57 -4.54 -13.46 -5.15
CA ARG A 57 -5.23 -13.64 -3.87
C ARG A 57 -6.73 -13.45 -4.13
N PRO A 58 -7.62 -14.30 -3.59
CA PRO A 58 -9.05 -14.09 -3.72
C PRO A 58 -9.39 -12.76 -3.04
N LEU A 59 -9.55 -11.69 -3.81
CA LEU A 59 -10.11 -10.45 -3.29
C LEU A 59 -11.48 -10.80 -2.73
N ILE A 60 -11.61 -10.66 -1.42
CA ILE A 60 -12.89 -10.80 -0.74
C ILE A 60 -13.82 -9.77 -1.38
N ARG A 61 -14.96 -10.23 -1.88
CA ARG A 61 -16.00 -9.33 -2.41
C ARG A 61 -16.31 -8.30 -1.31
N ASP A 62 -16.23 -7.02 -1.65
CA ASP A 62 -16.43 -5.90 -0.72
C ASP A 62 -15.29 -5.65 0.29
N TYR A 63 -14.05 -6.06 -0.05
CA TYR A 63 -12.86 -5.69 0.73
C TYR A 63 -12.67 -4.16 0.78
N PRO A 64 -12.48 -3.55 1.97
CA PRO A 64 -12.54 -2.10 2.13
C PRO A 64 -11.25 -1.36 1.77
N VAL A 65 -10.26 -2.04 1.19
CA VAL A 65 -8.96 -1.45 0.84
C VAL A 65 -8.70 -1.67 -0.64
N THR A 66 -8.35 -0.60 -1.34
CA THR A 66 -7.83 -0.67 -2.71
C THR A 66 -6.61 0.23 -2.82
N TRP A 67 -5.67 -0.12 -3.70
CA TRP A 67 -4.42 0.60 -3.85
C TRP A 67 -4.03 0.69 -5.32
N SER A 68 -3.33 1.77 -5.68
CA SER A 68 -2.85 1.98 -7.04
C SER A 68 -1.66 2.94 -7.09
N ASN A 69 -0.86 2.86 -8.15
CA ASN A 69 0.20 3.81 -8.43
C ASN A 69 -0.31 4.91 -9.37
N CYS A 70 -0.26 6.16 -8.92
CA CYS A 70 -0.72 7.33 -9.67
C CYS A 70 0.47 8.26 -9.98
N GLY A 71 1.12 8.02 -11.12
CA GLY A 71 2.28 8.80 -11.55
C GLY A 71 3.47 8.61 -10.60
N GLU A 72 3.86 9.69 -9.90
CA GLU A 72 4.96 9.62 -8.93
C GLU A 72 4.53 9.18 -7.52
N ASP A 73 3.22 9.09 -7.29
CA ASP A 73 2.65 8.87 -5.96
C ASP A 73 1.94 7.51 -5.87
N ALA A 74 1.86 7.01 -4.64
CA ALA A 74 1.12 5.82 -4.29
C ALA A 74 -0.20 6.21 -3.62
N GLU A 75 -1.33 5.69 -4.09
CA GLU A 75 -2.65 5.99 -3.55
C GLU A 75 -3.28 4.75 -2.94
N VAL A 76 -3.78 4.89 -1.72
CA VAL A 76 -4.56 3.88 -1.00
C VAL A 76 -5.93 4.47 -0.69
N VAL A 77 -6.98 3.75 -1.09
CA VAL A 77 -8.37 4.12 -0.83
C VAL A 77 -8.97 3.13 0.17
N LEU A 78 -9.47 3.67 1.27
CA LEU A 78 -10.12 2.95 2.35
C LEU A 78 -11.61 3.28 2.37
N THR A 79 -12.44 2.26 2.22
CA THR A 79 -13.91 2.33 2.28
C THR A 79 -14.49 1.36 3.33
N PRO A 80 -14.08 1.44 4.61
CA PRO A 80 -14.66 0.58 5.64
C PRO A 80 -16.09 1.01 5.97
N GLU A 81 -16.83 0.15 6.68
CA GLU A 81 -18.18 0.51 7.13
C GLU A 81 -18.18 1.71 8.09
N SER A 82 -17.14 1.82 8.94
CA SER A 82 -17.02 2.94 9.86
C SER A 82 -15.62 3.15 10.45
N PHE A 83 -15.33 4.40 10.84
CA PHE A 83 -14.22 4.72 11.75
C PHE A 83 -14.75 5.09 13.13
N ARG A 84 -14.24 4.42 14.17
CA ARG A 84 -14.57 4.69 15.58
C ARG A 84 -13.52 5.66 16.14
N PRO A 85 -13.94 6.65 16.95
CA PRO A 85 -13.00 7.57 17.57
C PRO A 85 -12.08 6.81 18.54
N ASN A 86 -10.80 7.18 18.54
CA ASN A 86 -9.77 6.64 19.44
C ASN A 86 -9.56 5.11 19.35
N VAL A 87 -10.01 4.48 18.26
CA VAL A 87 -9.77 3.07 17.97
C VAL A 87 -9.00 2.99 16.65
N PRO A 88 -7.77 2.44 16.66
CA PRO A 88 -7.06 2.16 15.42
C PRO A 88 -7.90 1.26 14.52
N TRP A 89 -8.03 1.64 13.26
CA TRP A 89 -8.59 0.76 12.26
C TRP A 89 -7.49 -0.16 11.73
N MET A 90 -7.82 -1.44 11.54
CA MET A 90 -6.90 -2.46 11.02
C MET A 90 -7.63 -3.31 9.99
N SER A 91 -6.94 -3.69 8.91
CA SER A 91 -7.35 -4.79 8.04
C SER A 91 -6.89 -6.14 8.60
N ASP A 92 -7.42 -7.21 8.06
CA ASP A 92 -7.07 -8.60 8.40
C ASP A 92 -5.98 -9.19 7.50
N GLN A 93 -5.50 -8.44 6.51
CA GLN A 93 -4.52 -8.90 5.53
C GLN A 93 -3.35 -7.92 5.36
N ASP A 94 -2.18 -8.49 5.09
CA ASP A 94 -1.04 -7.79 4.52
C ASP A 94 -1.26 -7.67 3.01
N ASP A 95 -1.71 -6.50 2.58
CA ASP A 95 -2.21 -6.24 1.22
C ASP A 95 -1.12 -5.78 0.25
N TYR A 96 -0.30 -4.84 0.68
CA TYR A 96 0.67 -4.15 -0.16
C TYR A 96 1.89 -3.71 0.65
N VAL A 97 2.97 -3.46 -0.08
CA VAL A 97 4.21 -2.88 0.43
C VAL A 97 4.39 -1.50 -0.19
N ILE A 98 4.66 -0.49 0.64
CA ILE A 98 4.99 0.86 0.18
C ILE A 98 6.51 1.01 0.15
N VAL A 99 7.05 1.39 -1.00
CA VAL A 99 8.47 1.62 -1.23
C VAL A 99 8.69 3.09 -1.56
N ALA A 100 9.61 3.76 -0.86
CA ALA A 100 10.04 5.10 -1.22
C ALA A 100 10.93 5.03 -2.47
N LYS A 101 10.62 5.86 -3.48
CA LYS A 101 11.38 5.88 -4.74
C LYS A 101 12.76 6.50 -4.57
N ASP A 102 12.93 7.39 -3.60
CA ASP A 102 14.23 7.90 -3.16
C ASP A 102 14.80 7.00 -2.04
N PRO A 103 15.85 6.21 -2.29
CA PRO A 103 16.45 5.32 -1.28
C PRO A 103 17.09 6.06 -0.11
N GLN A 104 17.33 7.36 -0.23
CA GLN A 104 17.92 8.20 0.82
C GLN A 104 16.86 9.02 1.57
N ALA A 105 15.59 8.93 1.18
CA ALA A 105 14.53 9.60 1.90
C ALA A 105 14.40 9.02 3.32
N SER A 106 14.60 9.84 4.34
CA SER A 106 14.39 9.49 5.75
C SER A 106 12.93 9.59 6.18
N SER A 107 12.09 10.23 5.35
CA SER A 107 10.66 10.39 5.59
C SER A 107 9.92 10.67 4.29
N VAL A 108 8.69 10.18 4.18
CA VAL A 108 7.79 10.43 3.06
C VAL A 108 6.65 11.36 3.50
N MET A 109 6.25 12.26 2.60
CA MET A 109 5.06 13.09 2.82
C MET A 109 3.82 12.26 2.48
N VAL A 110 2.83 12.31 3.35
CA VAL A 110 1.56 11.64 3.16
C VAL A 110 0.45 12.67 3.29
N SER A 111 -0.36 12.80 2.24
CA SER A 111 -1.60 13.58 2.27
C SER A 111 -2.79 12.65 2.37
N TRP A 112 -3.89 13.12 2.95
CA TRP A 112 -5.12 12.36 3.04
C TRP A 112 -6.34 13.23 2.89
N VAL A 113 -7.41 12.63 2.36
CA VAL A 113 -8.72 13.24 2.16
C VAL A 113 -9.78 12.26 2.64
N LEU A 114 -10.62 12.70 3.56
CA LEU A 114 -11.75 11.97 4.12
C LEU A 114 -13.06 12.64 3.72
N THR A 115 -13.96 11.86 3.14
CA THR A 115 -15.36 12.22 2.90
C THR A 115 -16.29 11.21 3.57
N GLU A 116 -17.52 11.64 3.88
CA GLU A 116 -18.54 10.80 4.52
C GLU A 116 -19.85 10.93 3.71
N ASP A 117 -20.52 9.82 3.40
CA ASP A 117 -21.77 9.85 2.60
C ASP A 117 -22.87 10.76 3.19
N SER A 118 -22.87 10.94 4.51
CA SER A 118 -23.90 11.71 5.23
C SER A 118 -23.60 13.20 5.35
N ASN A 119 -22.43 13.67 4.87
CA ASN A 119 -21.95 15.02 5.11
C ASN A 119 -21.06 15.50 3.96
N ASP A 120 -21.44 16.59 3.30
CA ASP A 120 -20.69 17.20 2.18
C ASP A 120 -19.35 17.85 2.61
N ALA A 121 -18.93 17.67 3.86
CA ALA A 121 -17.68 18.20 4.37
C ALA A 121 -16.51 17.31 3.95
N VAL A 122 -15.55 17.91 3.26
CA VAL A 122 -14.24 17.30 2.97
C VAL A 122 -13.28 17.64 4.10
N THR A 123 -12.72 16.62 4.75
CA THR A 123 -11.65 16.80 5.75
C THR A 123 -10.35 16.32 5.15
N SER A 124 -9.30 17.13 5.19
CA SER A 124 -7.99 16.75 4.68
C SER A 124 -6.87 17.09 5.66
N GLY A 125 -5.71 16.48 5.45
CA GLY A 125 -4.51 16.76 6.21
C GLY A 125 -3.27 16.17 5.58
N GLU A 126 -2.14 16.48 6.18
CA GLU A 126 -0.83 16.02 5.77
C GLU A 126 -0.05 15.56 7.01
N LEU A 127 0.79 14.56 6.83
CA LEU A 127 1.71 14.06 7.85
C LEU A 127 2.99 13.55 7.18
N ARG A 128 4.06 13.43 7.96
CA ARG A 128 5.30 12.80 7.50
C ARG A 128 5.49 11.47 8.20
N VAL A 129 5.73 10.41 7.42
CA VAL A 129 6.03 9.07 7.92
C VAL A 129 7.52 8.82 7.77
N PRO A 130 8.25 8.44 8.83
CA PRO A 130 9.64 8.05 8.70
C PRO A 130 9.77 6.76 7.88
N THR A 131 10.79 6.66 7.05
CA THR A 131 11.10 5.44 6.31
C THR A 131 11.79 4.42 7.22
N GLY A 132 11.69 3.14 6.87
CA GLY A 132 12.45 2.07 7.53
C GLY A 132 13.95 2.16 7.24
N GLU A 133 14.73 1.27 7.86
CA GLU A 133 16.15 1.16 7.53
C GLU A 133 16.34 0.79 6.06
N LEU A 134 17.34 1.41 5.42
CA LEU A 134 17.70 1.07 4.06
C LEU A 134 18.30 -0.34 4.03
N ILE A 135 17.57 -1.26 3.42
CA ILE A 135 18.00 -2.65 3.26
C ILE A 135 18.27 -2.91 1.79
N ASP A 136 19.42 -3.49 1.50
CA ASP A 136 19.75 -3.98 0.17
C ASP A 136 18.88 -5.20 -0.18
N ALA A 137 18.25 -5.18 -1.36
CA ALA A 137 17.33 -6.22 -1.78
C ALA A 137 17.98 -7.62 -1.84
N ALA A 138 19.27 -7.72 -2.19
CA ALA A 138 19.98 -9.00 -2.18
C ALA A 138 20.25 -9.48 -0.75
N ASN A 139 20.50 -8.57 0.19
CA ASN A 139 20.60 -8.91 1.61
C ASN A 139 19.25 -9.33 2.20
N LEU A 140 18.16 -8.68 1.81
CA LEU A 140 16.80 -9.08 2.19
C LEU A 140 16.51 -10.49 1.69
N PHE A 141 16.76 -10.75 0.40
CA PHE A 141 16.56 -12.06 -0.20
C PHE A 141 17.34 -13.16 0.52
N LYS A 142 18.62 -12.92 0.82
CA LYS A 142 19.44 -13.87 1.59
C LYS A 142 18.89 -14.14 2.99
N THR A 143 18.44 -13.09 3.67
CA THR A 143 17.97 -13.20 5.06
C THR A 143 16.63 -13.95 5.16
N VAL A 144 15.73 -13.71 4.20
CA VAL A 144 14.40 -14.32 4.19
C VAL A 144 14.44 -15.74 3.64
N PHE A 145 15.20 -15.98 2.57
CA PHE A 145 15.12 -17.22 1.79
C PHE A 145 16.35 -18.12 1.86
N LEU A 146 17.51 -17.61 2.28
CA LEU A 146 18.77 -18.37 2.36
C LEU A 146 19.25 -18.56 3.80
N LYS A 147 18.34 -18.70 4.77
CA LYS A 147 18.72 -19.15 6.12
C LYS A 147 19.41 -20.52 6.01
N GLU A 148 20.74 -20.51 6.00
CA GLU A 148 21.56 -21.68 6.26
C GLU A 148 21.37 -22.07 7.74
N GLU A 149 20.93 -23.32 7.99
CA GLU A 149 21.20 -24.02 9.26
C GLU A 149 22.69 -24.30 9.42
#